data_AF-A0A6G0XZA7-F1
#
_entry.id   AF-A0A6G0XZA7-F1
#
_cell.length_a   1.000
_cell.length_b   1.000
_cell.length_c   1.000
_cell.angle_alpha   90.00
_cell.angle_beta   90.00
_cell.angle_gamma   90.00
#
_symmetry.space_group_name_H-M   'P 1'
#
loop_
_entity.id
_entity.type
_entity.pdbx_description
1 polymer ?
#
loop_
_entity_poly.entity_id
_entity_poly.type
_entity_poly.pdbx_seq_one_letter_code
_entity_poly.pdbx_strand_id
1 'polypeptide(L)'
;MSRMRVNKFLVTHIINQRGFENRSNKVNINADEWTPNTEEAQIVDKQSNSDEIFDYEDVLIDEKSSIESDEKNAIGQDFLNDDTARTLSIGLNKNKEKCKITNTFAFDSLLQAVATAYLDSQEYAKYIDTNNCSILNIASKLVLSGTNNQLYIDRFELLREHAKKNLLVGNLSEYDARANVALLTEKLFIKAPSIHQFYTCDNFKCGQTIKNISLFPIDQEKLVTGSFKRLQDAINMVPSQLDHYTRKCYRDGCDGTITVTKELGQHLFIEINIDTFNQLEGLKCLITDIPENIQVNKTDV
;
A
#
# COMPACT_ATOMS: atom_id res chain seq x y z
N MET A 1 17.61 21.19 6.93
CA MET A 1 18.14 19.80 6.83
C MET A 1 17.16 18.87 7.52
N SER A 2 16.30 18.18 6.76
CA SER A 2 15.49 17.10 7.32
C SER A 2 16.27 15.80 7.16
N ARG A 3 16.81 15.28 8.26
CA ARG A 3 17.35 13.92 8.31
C ARG A 3 16.20 13.01 8.70
N MET A 4 15.69 12.27 7.75
CA MET A 4 14.66 11.28 8.02
C MET A 4 15.33 10.02 8.58
N ARG A 5 15.13 9.72 9.86
CA ARG A 5 15.49 8.42 10.42
C ARG A 5 14.48 7.41 9.91
N VAL A 6 14.92 6.49 9.07
CA VAL A 6 14.10 5.35 8.63
C VAL A 6 14.26 4.26 9.67
N ASN A 7 13.27 4.12 10.55
CA ASN A 7 13.20 2.95 11.42
C ASN A 7 12.75 1.73 10.57
N LYS A 8 13.43 0.60 10.77
CA LYS A 8 13.52 -0.53 9.84
C LYS A 8 12.18 -1.23 9.61
N PHE A 9 11.53 -1.03 8.45
CA PHE A 9 10.64 -2.07 7.89
C PHE A 9 10.75 -2.16 6.37
N LEU A 10 11.18 -3.33 5.91
CA LEU A 10 11.10 -3.75 4.53
C LEU A 10 10.08 -4.89 4.47
N VAL A 11 8.90 -4.64 3.91
CA VAL A 11 7.99 -5.73 3.52
C VAL A 11 8.49 -6.25 2.18
N THR A 12 9.35 -7.27 2.21
CA THR A 12 9.72 -8.01 1.00
C THR A 12 8.84 -9.24 0.89
N HIS A 13 7.97 -9.24 -0.12
CA HIS A 13 7.38 -10.47 -0.62
C HIS A 13 8.24 -11.01 -1.76
N ILE A 14 9.13 -11.95 -1.44
CA ILE A 14 9.80 -12.75 -2.46
C ILE A 14 8.83 -13.88 -2.83
N ILE A 15 8.02 -13.69 -3.87
CA ILE A 15 7.23 -14.78 -4.43
C ILE A 15 8.16 -15.62 -5.31
N ASN A 16 8.66 -16.72 -4.76
CA ASN A 16 9.39 -17.72 -5.53
C ASN A 16 8.38 -18.65 -6.22
N GLN A 17 7.97 -18.33 -7.46
CA GLN A 17 7.13 -19.24 -8.25
C GLN A 17 7.98 -20.39 -8.78
N ARG A 18 8.04 -21.51 -8.05
CA ARG A 18 8.49 -22.79 -8.59
C ARG A 18 7.29 -23.62 -9.05
N GLY A 19 7.28 -23.95 -10.33
CA GLY A 19 6.69 -25.17 -10.86
C GLY A 19 5.33 -25.03 -11.52
N PHE A 20 5.33 -24.81 -12.84
CA PHE A 20 4.38 -25.50 -13.71
C PHE A 20 5.11 -25.96 -14.98
N GLU A 21 5.25 -27.28 -15.10
CA GLU A 21 5.77 -27.93 -16.29
C GLU A 21 4.82 -27.77 -17.48
N ASN A 22 5.46 -27.69 -18.64
CA ASN A 22 4.89 -27.65 -19.99
C ASN A 22 3.68 -28.56 -20.21
N ARG A 23 2.56 -27.94 -20.61
CA ARG A 23 1.69 -28.51 -21.66
C ARG A 23 1.41 -27.44 -22.72
N SER A 24 2.00 -27.68 -23.89
CA SER A 24 1.71 -27.01 -25.14
C SER A 24 0.22 -27.12 -25.46
N ASN A 25 -0.49 -25.99 -25.43
CA ASN A 25 -1.71 -25.81 -26.20
C ASN A 25 -1.68 -24.40 -26.79
N LYS A 26 -1.67 -24.35 -28.13
CA LYS A 26 -1.93 -23.13 -28.88
C LYS A 26 -3.32 -22.64 -28.51
N VAL A 27 -3.41 -21.52 -27.80
CA VAL A 27 -4.64 -20.78 -27.60
C VAL A 27 -4.40 -19.39 -28.16
N ASN A 28 -5.16 -19.03 -29.19
CA ASN A 28 -5.28 -17.66 -29.68
C ASN A 28 -5.83 -16.81 -28.55
N ILE A 29 -5.06 -15.84 -28.08
CA ILE A 29 -5.53 -14.80 -27.17
C ILE A 29 -5.70 -13.55 -28.02
N ASN A 30 -6.96 -13.21 -28.32
CA ASN A 30 -7.30 -11.83 -28.64
C ASN A 30 -7.08 -11.03 -27.35
N ALA A 31 -6.11 -10.12 -27.38
CA ALA A 31 -5.94 -9.12 -26.36
C ALA A 31 -7.00 -8.03 -26.58
N ASP A 32 -8.07 -8.06 -25.79
CA ASP A 32 -8.91 -6.87 -25.63
C ASP A 32 -8.16 -5.91 -24.72
N GLU A 33 -7.64 -4.84 -25.34
CA GLU A 33 -7.08 -3.66 -24.68
C GLU A 33 -8.11 -3.05 -23.72
N TRP A 34 -7.76 -2.97 -22.43
CA TRP A 34 -8.47 -2.12 -21.49
C TRP A 34 -7.84 -0.73 -21.53
N THR A 35 -8.45 0.18 -22.29
CA THR A 35 -8.10 1.61 -22.27
C THR A 35 -8.79 2.29 -21.09
N PRO A 36 -8.06 2.97 -20.18
CA PRO A 36 -8.70 3.81 -19.18
C PRO A 36 -9.21 5.08 -19.86
N ASN A 37 -10.54 5.26 -19.88
CA ASN A 37 -11.16 6.52 -20.25
C ASN A 37 -10.69 7.60 -19.27
N THR A 38 -9.93 8.56 -19.80
CA THR A 38 -9.71 9.87 -19.19
C THR A 38 -10.96 10.72 -19.41
N GLU A 39 -11.79 10.86 -18.38
CA GLU A 39 -12.72 11.97 -18.28
C GLU A 39 -12.49 12.73 -16.97
N GLU A 40 -12.54 14.05 -17.14
CA GLU A 40 -12.10 15.09 -16.23
C GLU A 40 -13.03 15.20 -15.01
N ALA A 41 -12.45 15.21 -13.82
CA ALA A 41 -13.20 15.51 -12.59
C ALA A 41 -13.49 17.02 -12.52
N GLN A 42 -14.71 17.42 -12.89
CA GLN A 42 -15.30 18.69 -12.46
C GLN A 42 -15.87 18.52 -11.05
N ILE A 43 -15.45 19.40 -10.15
CA ILE A 43 -15.97 19.52 -8.79
C ILE A 43 -17.34 20.19 -8.87
N VAL A 44 -18.39 19.48 -8.46
CA VAL A 44 -19.71 20.07 -8.18
C VAL A 44 -20.12 19.65 -6.78
N ASP A 45 -20.28 20.65 -5.91
CA ASP A 45 -20.84 20.52 -4.56
C ASP A 45 -22.27 19.93 -4.61
N LYS A 46 -22.51 18.89 -3.82
CA LYS A 46 -23.85 18.53 -3.36
C LYS A 46 -23.85 18.25 -1.86
N GLN A 47 -24.64 19.05 -1.16
CA GLN A 47 -25.01 18.87 0.24
C GLN A 47 -26.07 17.78 0.44
N SER A 48 -26.00 17.18 1.63
CA SER A 48 -26.99 16.41 2.41
C SER A 48 -27.45 15.04 1.87
N ASN A 49 -27.23 13.97 2.63
CA ASN A 49 -28.24 13.50 3.60
C ASN A 49 -27.75 12.37 4.53
N SER A 50 -28.29 12.44 5.76
CA SER A 50 -28.48 11.43 6.82
C SER A 50 -27.29 10.58 7.28
N ASP A 51 -26.85 10.88 8.50
CA ASP A 51 -26.09 9.97 9.35
C ASP A 51 -26.96 8.73 9.69
N GLU A 52 -26.80 7.64 8.95
CA GLU A 52 -27.21 6.31 9.41
C GLU A 52 -26.23 5.87 10.50
N ILE A 53 -26.71 5.84 11.74
CA ILE A 53 -26.00 5.23 12.87
C ILE A 53 -26.14 3.71 12.70
N PHE A 54 -25.03 3.04 12.39
CA PHE A 54 -24.96 1.58 12.30
C PHE A 54 -24.68 0.99 13.68
N ASP A 55 -25.65 0.28 14.25
CA ASP A 55 -25.46 -0.54 15.44
C ASP A 55 -24.84 -1.89 15.04
N TYR A 56 -23.65 -2.16 15.60
CA TYR A 56 -22.91 -3.40 15.37
C TYR A 56 -23.16 -4.37 16.52
N GLU A 57 -23.95 -5.43 16.28
CA GLU A 57 -24.09 -6.56 17.21
C GLU A 57 -23.37 -7.79 16.67
N ASP A 58 -22.42 -8.27 17.47
CA ASP A 58 -21.71 -9.56 17.41
C ASP A 58 -21.03 -9.94 16.09
N VAL A 59 -19.71 -9.77 16.07
CA VAL A 59 -18.81 -10.44 15.12
C VAL A 59 -18.63 -11.89 15.58
N LEU A 60 -19.15 -12.84 14.80
CA LEU A 60 -18.87 -14.26 15.01
C LEU A 60 -17.52 -14.59 14.36
N ILE A 61 -16.46 -14.56 15.16
CA ILE A 61 -15.19 -15.19 14.81
C ILE A 61 -15.39 -16.69 15.10
N ASP A 62 -15.35 -17.54 14.07
CA ASP A 62 -15.43 -18.99 14.26
C ASP A 62 -14.09 -19.49 14.84
N GLU A 63 -13.91 -19.34 16.15
CA GLU A 63 -12.78 -19.88 16.90
C GLU A 63 -12.97 -21.38 17.10
N LYS A 64 -12.62 -22.17 16.08
CA LYS A 64 -12.39 -23.61 16.25
C LYS A 64 -10.89 -23.91 16.27
N SER A 65 -10.28 -23.72 17.43
CA SER A 65 -9.12 -24.50 17.85
C SER A 65 -9.13 -24.62 19.37
N SER A 66 -9.66 -25.73 19.88
CA SER A 66 -9.46 -26.15 21.26
C SER A 66 -7.99 -26.59 21.42
N ILE A 67 -7.17 -25.73 22.00
CA ILE A 67 -5.88 -26.11 22.59
C ILE A 67 -5.94 -25.71 24.06
N GLU A 68 -5.86 -26.71 24.92
CA GLU A 68 -5.80 -26.56 26.37
C GLU A 68 -4.56 -25.76 26.79
N SER A 69 -4.76 -25.03 27.88
CA SER A 69 -3.87 -24.11 28.57
C SER A 69 -2.42 -24.54 28.74
N ASP A 70 -1.50 -23.57 28.61
CA ASP A 70 -0.53 -23.28 29.66
C ASP A 70 -0.07 -21.82 29.60
N GLU A 71 -0.28 -21.09 30.70
CA GLU A 71 0.21 -19.74 30.93
C GLU A 71 1.75 -19.70 30.90
N LYS A 72 2.33 -18.90 30.00
CA LYS A 72 3.53 -18.09 30.25
C LYS A 72 3.75 -17.04 29.17
N ASN A 73 3.94 -15.80 29.64
CA ASN A 73 4.30 -14.59 28.91
C ASN A 73 5.25 -14.81 27.72
N ALA A 74 4.77 -14.51 26.52
CA ALA A 74 5.58 -14.12 25.38
C ALA A 74 4.81 -13.09 24.53
N ILE A 75 5.16 -11.82 24.66
CA ILE A 75 4.72 -10.78 23.73
C ILE A 75 5.58 -10.91 22.48
N GLY A 76 4.92 -11.26 21.38
CA GLY A 76 5.41 -11.06 20.01
C GLY A 76 6.07 -12.27 19.38
N GLN A 77 5.27 -13.11 18.70
CA GLN A 77 5.69 -13.79 17.45
C GLN A 77 4.59 -14.55 16.68
N ASP A 78 3.35 -14.68 17.19
CA ASP A 78 2.31 -15.50 16.53
C ASP A 78 1.59 -14.88 15.32
N PHE A 79 2.04 -13.75 14.79
CA PHE A 79 1.30 -13.02 13.74
C PHE A 79 1.48 -13.56 12.30
N LEU A 80 2.42 -14.48 12.03
CA LEU A 80 2.81 -14.83 10.65
C LEU A 80 2.63 -16.29 10.23
N ASN A 81 2.17 -17.19 11.12
CA ASN A 81 2.10 -18.63 10.81
C ASN A 81 0.67 -19.22 10.71
N ASP A 82 -0.37 -18.38 10.68
CA ASP A 82 -1.73 -18.89 10.47
C ASP A 82 -2.06 -18.95 8.97
N ASP A 83 -1.63 -20.03 8.32
CA ASP A 83 -1.94 -20.39 6.92
C ASP A 83 -3.43 -20.75 6.73
N THR A 84 -4.24 -20.64 7.79
CA THR A 84 -5.69 -20.75 7.69
C THR A 84 -6.26 -19.38 7.33
N ALA A 85 -6.91 -19.31 6.17
CA ALA A 85 -7.72 -18.17 5.76
C ALA A 85 -8.83 -17.93 6.81
N ARG A 86 -8.52 -17.16 7.86
CA ARG A 86 -9.49 -16.78 8.90
C ARG A 86 -10.63 -16.06 8.20
N THR A 87 -11.77 -16.73 8.20
CA THR A 87 -12.99 -16.26 7.58
C THR A 87 -13.59 -15.23 8.53
N LEU A 88 -13.34 -13.95 8.25
CA LEU A 88 -13.99 -12.87 8.98
C LEU A 88 -15.46 -12.82 8.53
N SER A 89 -16.38 -13.26 9.39
CA SER A 89 -17.82 -13.19 9.15
C SER A 89 -18.39 -11.99 9.89
N ILE A 90 -18.58 -10.87 9.20
CA ILE A 90 -19.26 -9.71 9.78
C ILE A 90 -20.75 -9.82 9.43
N GLY A 91 -21.61 -9.86 10.44
CA GLY A 91 -23.06 -9.84 10.26
C GLY A 91 -23.60 -8.42 10.32
N LEU A 92 -23.92 -7.82 9.17
CA LEU A 92 -24.52 -6.48 9.12
C LEU A 92 -26.07 -6.60 9.12
N ASN A 93 -26.71 -6.27 10.25
CA ASN A 93 -28.14 -5.94 10.44
C ASN A 93 -29.22 -7.01 10.08
N LYS A 94 -30.49 -6.83 10.51
CA LYS A 94 -31.58 -7.86 10.46
C LYS A 94 -31.89 -8.52 9.09
N ASN A 95 -31.39 -7.97 7.98
CA ASN A 95 -31.26 -8.63 6.69
C ASN A 95 -29.79 -9.03 6.46
N LYS A 96 -29.26 -9.93 7.32
CA LYS A 96 -27.81 -10.20 7.44
C LYS A 96 -27.24 -10.72 6.12
N GLU A 97 -26.74 -9.82 5.27
CA GLU A 97 -25.77 -10.20 4.24
C GLU A 97 -24.54 -10.68 4.99
N LYS A 98 -24.31 -11.99 4.95
CA LYS A 98 -23.08 -12.56 5.48
C LYS A 98 -22.00 -12.14 4.50
N CYS A 99 -20.93 -11.53 4.98
CA CYS A 99 -19.75 -11.27 4.17
C CYS A 99 -18.57 -12.09 4.67
N LYS A 100 -17.69 -12.45 3.75
CA LYS A 100 -16.38 -13.02 4.03
C LYS A 100 -15.35 -12.23 3.22
N ILE A 101 -14.20 -11.94 3.80
CA ILE A 101 -13.06 -11.40 3.07
C ILE A 101 -11.92 -12.42 3.04
N THR A 102 -11.20 -12.52 1.91
CA THR A 102 -10.10 -13.47 1.69
C THR A 102 -8.89 -12.79 1.07
N ASN A 103 -7.75 -13.47 1.08
CA ASN A 103 -6.50 -13.03 0.44
C ASN A 103 -5.99 -11.65 0.95
N THR A 104 -6.13 -11.39 2.25
CA THR A 104 -5.77 -10.11 2.89
C THR A 104 -4.29 -9.95 3.20
N PHE A 105 -3.44 -10.93 2.88
CA PHE A 105 -2.02 -10.92 3.28
C PHE A 105 -1.31 -9.62 2.92
N ALA A 106 -1.46 -9.14 1.67
CA ALA A 106 -0.80 -7.91 1.23
C ALA A 106 -1.20 -6.71 2.09
N PHE A 107 -2.47 -6.62 2.46
CA PHE A 107 -2.98 -5.58 3.36
C PHE A 107 -2.40 -5.71 4.76
N ASP A 108 -2.44 -6.91 5.33
CA ASP A 108 -1.98 -7.16 6.69
C ASP A 108 -0.47 -6.88 6.83
N SER A 109 0.31 -7.19 5.79
CA SER A 109 1.73 -6.86 5.73
C SER A 109 1.99 -5.34 5.73
N LEU A 110 1.19 -4.56 5.00
CA LEU A 110 1.29 -3.09 4.97
C LEU A 110 0.86 -2.49 6.30
N LEU A 111 -0.26 -2.96 6.86
CA LEU A 111 -0.78 -2.52 8.14
C LEU A 111 0.25 -2.75 9.25
N GLN A 112 0.87 -3.94 9.28
CA GLN A 112 1.91 -4.26 10.26
C GLN A 112 3.14 -3.37 10.09
N ALA A 113 3.58 -3.10 8.86
CA ALA A 113 4.73 -2.23 8.63
C ALA A 113 4.49 -0.80 9.14
N VAL A 114 3.30 -0.24 8.87
CA VAL A 114 2.92 1.09 9.36
C VAL A 114 2.77 1.10 10.88
N ALA A 115 2.08 0.12 11.45
CA ALA A 115 1.89 0.01 12.90
C ALA A 115 3.24 -0.08 13.63
N THR A 116 4.20 -0.80 13.06
CA THR A 116 5.53 -0.88 13.68
C THR A 116 6.32 0.42 13.50
N ALA A 117 6.26 1.07 12.34
CA ALA A 117 6.86 2.39 12.16
C ALA A 117 6.26 3.46 13.09
N TYR A 118 4.95 3.37 13.40
CA TYR A 118 4.27 4.22 14.38
C TYR A 118 4.88 4.05 15.78
N LEU A 119 5.14 2.81 16.21
CA LEU A 119 5.78 2.52 17.49
C LEU A 119 7.22 3.02 17.56
N ASP A 120 7.97 2.89 16.47
CA ASP A 120 9.41 3.17 16.47
C ASP A 120 9.75 4.67 16.41
N SER A 121 8.86 5.51 15.88
CA SER A 121 9.12 6.94 15.67
C SER A 121 8.01 7.83 16.21
N GLN A 122 8.31 8.59 17.25
CA GLN A 122 7.38 9.57 17.82
C GLN A 122 6.98 10.66 16.81
N GLU A 123 7.89 11.06 15.93
CA GLU A 123 7.59 12.03 14.88
C GLU A 123 6.60 11.46 13.86
N TYR A 124 6.81 10.21 13.45
CA TYR A 124 5.92 9.53 12.52
C TYR A 124 4.55 9.21 13.16
N ALA A 125 4.53 8.88 14.45
CA ALA A 125 3.30 8.72 15.22
C ALA A 125 2.45 10.00 15.20
N LYS A 126 3.06 11.15 15.51
CA LYS A 126 2.38 12.47 15.44
C LYS A 126 1.84 12.77 14.04
N TYR A 127 2.61 12.43 13.00
CA TYR A 127 2.13 12.55 11.62
C TYR A 127 0.89 11.69 11.39
N ILE A 128 0.93 10.41 11.76
CA ILE A 128 -0.21 9.49 11.62
C ILE A 128 -1.43 10.01 12.40
N ASP A 129 -1.26 10.43 13.64
CA ASP A 129 -2.35 10.91 14.51
C ASP A 129 -3.04 12.18 13.97
N THR A 130 -2.38 12.93 13.09
CA THR A 130 -2.90 14.17 12.48
C THR A 130 -3.30 14.00 11.02
N ASN A 131 -3.05 12.84 10.41
CA ASN A 131 -3.36 12.56 9.01
C ASN A 131 -4.77 11.97 8.84
N ASN A 132 -5.39 12.16 7.68
CA ASN A 132 -6.74 11.65 7.38
C ASN A 132 -6.74 10.40 6.47
N CYS A 133 -5.62 9.67 6.42
CA CYS A 133 -5.48 8.44 5.65
C CYS A 133 -6.00 7.23 6.45
N SER A 134 -6.98 6.52 5.87
CA SER A 134 -7.69 5.42 6.55
C SER A 134 -6.75 4.32 7.03
N ILE A 135 -5.78 3.88 6.22
CA ILE A 135 -4.83 2.83 6.62
C ILE A 135 -3.92 3.28 7.77
N LEU A 136 -3.51 4.55 7.81
CA LEU A 136 -2.72 5.10 8.91
C LEU A 136 -3.52 5.12 10.21
N ASN A 137 -4.81 5.48 10.14
CA ASN A 137 -5.72 5.47 11.28
C ASN A 137 -5.98 4.06 11.82
N ILE A 138 -6.10 3.06 10.93
CA ILE A 138 -6.22 1.66 11.35
C ILE A 138 -4.92 1.19 12.02
N ALA A 139 -3.76 1.60 11.51
CA ALA A 139 -2.47 1.26 12.11
C ALA A 139 -2.31 1.83 13.52
N SER A 140 -2.65 3.12 13.74
CA SER A 140 -2.60 3.71 15.08
C SER A 140 -3.61 3.05 16.03
N LYS A 141 -4.85 2.77 15.58
CA LYS A 141 -5.84 2.02 16.36
C LYS A 141 -5.35 0.62 16.76
N LEU A 142 -4.73 -0.10 15.83
CA LEU A 142 -4.15 -1.43 16.10
C LEU A 142 -3.10 -1.34 17.21
N VAL A 143 -2.21 -0.35 17.16
CA VAL A 143 -1.18 -0.14 18.19
C VAL A 143 -1.79 0.23 19.54
N LEU A 144 -2.72 1.20 19.54
CA LEU A 144 -3.25 1.79 20.77
C LEU A 144 -4.28 0.90 21.48
N SER A 145 -5.09 0.16 20.73
CA SER A 145 -6.23 -0.60 21.24
C SER A 145 -6.16 -2.10 20.98
N GLY A 146 -5.11 -2.56 20.31
CA GLY A 146 -4.98 -3.96 19.90
C GLY A 146 -6.06 -4.39 18.91
N THR A 147 -6.25 -5.69 18.77
CA THR A 147 -7.29 -6.27 17.92
C THR A 147 -8.64 -6.27 18.64
N ASN A 148 -9.65 -5.66 18.02
CA ASN A 148 -11.04 -5.66 18.51
C ASN A 148 -12.02 -5.66 17.33
N ASN A 149 -13.32 -5.82 17.61
CA ASN A 149 -14.37 -5.90 16.59
C ASN A 149 -14.39 -4.68 15.67
N GLN A 150 -14.18 -3.47 16.21
CA GLN A 150 -14.16 -2.25 15.42
C GLN A 150 -12.98 -2.24 14.44
N LEU A 151 -11.80 -2.70 14.85
CA LEU A 151 -10.65 -2.82 13.96
C LEU A 151 -10.96 -3.77 12.78
N TYR A 152 -11.65 -4.88 13.03
CA TYR A 152 -12.05 -5.81 11.97
C TYR A 152 -13.07 -5.20 11.01
N ILE A 153 -14.01 -4.41 11.52
CA ILE A 153 -14.97 -3.65 10.70
C ILE A 153 -14.22 -2.63 9.84
N ASP A 154 -13.35 -1.81 10.44
CA ASP A 154 -12.57 -0.79 9.73
C ASP A 154 -11.69 -1.42 8.63
N ARG A 155 -11.08 -2.58 8.91
CA ARG A 155 -10.30 -3.36 7.92
C ARG A 155 -11.17 -3.83 6.76
N PHE A 156 -12.34 -4.38 7.04
CA PHE A 156 -13.27 -4.85 6.02
C PHE A 156 -13.77 -3.70 5.15
N GLU A 157 -14.19 -2.59 5.75
CA GLU A 157 -14.71 -1.42 5.03
C GLU A 157 -13.64 -0.78 4.13
N LEU A 158 -12.37 -0.76 4.56
CA LEU A 158 -11.29 -0.27 3.71
C LEU A 158 -10.98 -1.22 2.55
N LEU A 159 -11.01 -2.54 2.79
CA LEU A 159 -10.64 -3.51 1.76
C LEU A 159 -11.75 -3.79 0.74
N ARG A 160 -13.02 -3.73 1.13
CA ARG A 160 -14.16 -3.98 0.22
C ARG A 160 -14.18 -3.03 -0.97
N GLU A 161 -13.64 -1.82 -0.82
CA GLU A 161 -13.54 -0.81 -1.89
C GLU A 161 -12.54 -1.24 -2.99
N HIS A 162 -11.68 -2.20 -2.70
CA HIS A 162 -10.59 -2.63 -3.57
C HIS A 162 -10.64 -4.12 -3.91
N ALA A 163 -11.52 -4.87 -3.25
CA ALA A 163 -11.69 -6.31 -3.41
C ALA A 163 -12.72 -6.64 -4.49
N LYS A 164 -12.54 -7.81 -5.13
CA LYS A 164 -13.54 -8.35 -6.05
C LYS A 164 -14.68 -8.99 -5.25
N LYS A 165 -15.91 -8.50 -5.42
CA LYS A 165 -17.11 -9.10 -4.83
C LYS A 165 -17.57 -10.31 -5.66
N ASN A 166 -17.68 -11.46 -5.01
CA ASN A 166 -18.25 -12.70 -5.53
C ASN A 166 -19.51 -13.02 -4.74
N LEU A 167 -20.59 -13.42 -5.42
CA LEU A 167 -21.81 -13.90 -4.77
C LEU A 167 -21.72 -15.42 -4.60
N LEU A 168 -21.82 -15.89 -3.35
CA LEU A 168 -21.83 -17.30 -3.00
C LEU A 168 -23.26 -17.78 -2.71
N VAL A 169 -23.43 -19.11 -2.59
CA VAL A 169 -24.71 -19.74 -2.27
C VAL A 169 -25.18 -19.29 -0.89
N GLY A 170 -26.49 -19.00 -0.76
CA GLY A 170 -27.11 -18.67 0.52
C GLY A 170 -26.92 -17.20 0.97
N ASN A 171 -26.90 -16.26 0.03
CA ASN A 171 -26.76 -14.81 0.28
C ASN A 171 -25.45 -14.44 1.02
N LEU A 172 -24.41 -15.26 0.86
CA LEU A 172 -23.07 -14.98 1.35
C LEU A 172 -22.31 -14.22 0.25
N SER A 173 -21.78 -13.04 0.57
CA SER A 173 -20.87 -12.31 -0.32
C SER A 173 -19.43 -12.57 0.09
N GLU A 174 -18.59 -13.02 -0.85
CA GLU A 174 -17.15 -13.09 -0.65
C GLU A 174 -16.46 -11.90 -1.30
N TYR A 175 -15.50 -11.31 -0.61
CA TYR A 175 -14.64 -10.25 -1.11
C TYR A 175 -13.22 -10.82 -1.23
N ASP A 176 -12.75 -11.00 -2.45
CA ASP A 176 -11.38 -11.42 -2.74
C ASP A 176 -10.46 -10.18 -2.79
N ALA A 177 -9.65 -10.00 -1.75
CA ALA A 177 -8.73 -8.87 -1.61
C ALA A 177 -7.33 -9.17 -2.18
N ARG A 178 -7.19 -10.21 -3.02
CA ARG A 178 -5.91 -10.53 -3.67
C ARG A 178 -5.38 -9.33 -4.44
N ALA A 179 -4.23 -8.83 -4.01
CA ALA A 179 -3.55 -7.72 -4.63
C ALA A 179 -2.03 -7.91 -4.56
N ASN A 180 -1.33 -7.34 -5.53
CA ASN A 180 0.10 -7.06 -5.39
C ASN A 180 0.25 -5.94 -4.34
N VAL A 181 1.27 -6.05 -3.47
CA VAL A 181 1.53 -5.08 -2.39
C VAL A 181 1.67 -3.66 -2.94
N ALA A 182 2.41 -3.45 -4.03
CA ALA A 182 2.63 -2.15 -4.64
C ALA A 182 1.33 -1.53 -5.15
N LEU A 183 0.51 -2.31 -5.87
CA LEU A 183 -0.82 -1.87 -6.32
C LEU A 183 -1.71 -1.48 -5.14
N LEU A 184 -1.66 -2.25 -4.05
CA LEU A 184 -2.43 -1.95 -2.84
C LEU A 184 -1.89 -0.71 -2.13
N THR A 185 -0.58 -0.51 -2.07
CA THR A 185 0.06 0.71 -1.54
C THR A 185 -0.40 1.94 -2.32
N GLU A 186 -0.44 1.90 -3.64
CA GLU A 186 -0.93 3.01 -4.46
C GLU A 186 -2.36 3.41 -4.11
N LYS A 187 -3.24 2.42 -3.89
CA LYS A 187 -4.64 2.66 -3.51
C LYS A 187 -4.78 3.20 -2.09
N LEU A 188 -4.14 2.56 -1.11
CA LEU A 188 -4.34 2.87 0.31
C LEU A 188 -3.66 4.17 0.75
N PHE A 189 -2.54 4.53 0.12
CA PHE A 189 -1.70 5.67 0.54
C PHE A 189 -1.83 6.89 -0.37
N ILE A 190 -2.89 6.99 -1.17
CA ILE A 190 -3.10 8.14 -2.07
C ILE A 190 -3.15 9.49 -1.32
N LYS A 191 -3.61 9.50 -0.07
CA LYS A 191 -3.67 10.70 0.80
C LYS A 191 -2.40 10.94 1.63
N ALA A 192 -1.51 9.96 1.66
CA ALA A 192 -0.25 10.01 2.36
C ALA A 192 0.83 9.38 1.46
N PRO A 193 1.19 10.02 0.33
CA PRO A 193 2.10 9.44 -0.65
C PRO A 193 3.56 9.58 -0.22
N SER A 194 4.45 8.85 -0.89
CA SER A 194 5.90 9.03 -0.78
C SER A 194 6.40 10.32 -1.45
N ILE A 195 5.75 10.76 -2.52
CA ILE A 195 6.08 11.99 -3.26
C ILE A 195 4.80 12.76 -3.64
N HIS A 196 4.81 14.07 -3.41
CA HIS A 196 3.87 15.01 -4.01
C HIS A 196 4.51 15.65 -5.24
N GLN A 197 3.92 15.43 -6.43
CA GLN A 197 4.39 16.00 -7.68
C GLN A 197 3.44 17.12 -8.14
N PHE A 198 3.96 18.34 -8.21
CA PHE A 198 3.23 19.53 -8.59
C PHE A 198 3.48 19.84 -10.06
N TYR A 199 2.41 20.19 -10.79
CA TYR A 199 2.47 20.68 -12.15
C TYR A 199 1.92 22.09 -12.16
N THR A 200 2.81 23.08 -12.29
CA THR A 200 2.46 24.50 -12.27
C THR A 200 2.66 25.08 -13.65
N CYS A 201 1.60 25.56 -14.29
CA CYS A 201 1.71 26.27 -15.56
C CYS A 201 1.93 27.77 -15.31
N ASP A 202 2.82 28.38 -16.09
CA ASP A 202 2.99 29.84 -16.13
C ASP A 202 1.76 30.59 -16.65
N ASN A 203 0.90 29.93 -17.43
CA ASN A 203 -0.41 30.43 -17.81
C ASN A 203 -1.42 30.18 -16.68
N PHE A 204 -1.80 31.26 -15.99
CA PHE A 204 -2.69 31.24 -14.83
C PHE A 204 -4.04 30.54 -15.07
N LYS A 205 -4.53 30.48 -16.32
CA LYS A 205 -5.78 29.79 -16.67
C LYS A 205 -5.69 28.27 -16.48
N CYS A 206 -4.49 27.71 -16.57
CA CYS A 206 -4.27 26.28 -16.36
C CYS A 206 -4.12 25.91 -14.87
N GLY A 207 -3.74 26.87 -14.02
CA GLY A 207 -3.56 26.65 -12.59
C GLY A 207 -2.48 25.63 -12.26
N GLN A 208 -2.63 25.02 -11.08
CA GLN A 208 -1.73 24.00 -10.55
C GLN A 208 -2.49 22.70 -10.33
N THR A 209 -1.84 21.57 -10.60
CA THR A 209 -2.37 20.24 -10.25
C THR A 209 -1.34 19.45 -9.47
N ILE A 210 -1.80 18.50 -8.66
CA ILE A 210 -0.95 17.66 -7.82
C ILE A 210 -1.20 16.21 -8.20
N LYS A 211 -0.12 15.45 -8.43
CA LYS A 211 -0.14 14.00 -8.53
C LYS A 211 0.57 13.42 -7.32
N ASN A 212 -0.14 12.57 -6.59
CA ASN A 212 0.42 11.82 -5.48
C ASN A 212 1.02 10.53 -6.00
N ILE A 213 2.27 10.24 -5.61
CA ILE A 213 3.01 9.05 -6.01
C ILE A 213 3.32 8.27 -4.73
N SER A 214 2.59 7.18 -4.50
CA SER A 214 2.71 6.41 -3.26
C SER A 214 3.99 5.60 -3.17
N LEU A 215 4.56 5.18 -4.30
CA LEU A 215 5.79 4.40 -4.37
C LEU A 215 6.99 5.28 -4.75
N PHE A 216 8.06 5.21 -3.99
CA PHE A 216 9.32 5.88 -4.29
C PHE A 216 10.11 5.07 -5.33
N PRO A 217 10.33 5.60 -6.55
CA PRO A 217 11.02 4.87 -7.60
C PRO A 217 12.53 4.74 -7.31
N ILE A 218 13.15 3.64 -7.69
CA ILE A 218 14.59 3.40 -7.56
C ILE A 218 15.14 2.68 -8.80
N ASP A 219 16.46 2.78 -9.01
CA ASP A 219 17.16 1.97 -10.00
C ASP A 219 17.38 0.53 -9.46
N GLN A 220 16.45 -0.36 -9.81
CA GLN A 220 16.46 -1.75 -9.35
C GLN A 220 17.67 -2.56 -9.84
N GLU A 221 18.33 -2.16 -10.94
CA GLU A 221 19.52 -2.86 -11.45
C GLU A 221 20.70 -2.76 -10.46
N LYS A 222 20.76 -1.69 -9.68
CA LYS A 222 21.77 -1.54 -8.61
C LYS A 222 21.59 -2.59 -7.51
N LEU A 223 20.34 -2.95 -7.20
CA LEU A 223 20.05 -3.96 -6.20
C LEU A 223 20.38 -5.37 -6.70
N VAL A 224 20.13 -5.65 -7.99
CA VAL A 224 20.49 -6.94 -8.63
C VAL A 224 21.99 -7.22 -8.49
N THR A 225 22.83 -6.20 -8.67
CA THR A 225 24.29 -6.35 -8.78
C THR A 225 25.03 -6.32 -7.44
N GLY A 226 24.40 -5.84 -6.35
CA GLY A 226 25.07 -5.74 -5.05
C GLY A 226 24.17 -5.86 -3.84
N SER A 227 23.00 -6.47 -4.00
CA SER A 227 21.98 -6.62 -2.95
C SER A 227 21.56 -5.26 -2.37
N PHE A 228 20.97 -5.29 -1.18
CA PHE A 228 20.48 -4.12 -0.45
C PHE A 228 21.58 -3.17 0.03
N LYS A 229 22.84 -3.62 0.06
CA LYS A 229 23.99 -2.75 0.35
C LYS A 229 24.11 -1.59 -0.63
N ARG A 230 23.55 -1.75 -1.84
CA ARG A 230 23.50 -0.74 -2.90
C ARG A 230 22.21 0.06 -2.95
N LEU A 231 21.36 0.00 -1.91
CA LEU A 231 20.12 0.76 -1.88
C LEU A 231 20.35 2.28 -2.02
N GLN A 232 21.44 2.80 -1.45
CA GLN A 232 21.79 4.21 -1.64
C GLN A 232 22.15 4.53 -3.09
N ASP A 233 22.84 3.63 -3.81
CA ASP A 233 23.13 3.79 -5.24
C ASP A 233 21.84 3.73 -6.07
N ALA A 234 20.92 2.84 -5.71
CA ALA A 234 19.61 2.69 -6.37
C ALA A 234 18.74 3.96 -6.20
N ILE A 235 18.82 4.59 -5.03
CA ILE A 235 18.16 5.87 -4.75
C ILE A 235 18.86 7.00 -5.50
N ASN A 236 20.19 6.99 -5.59
CA ASN A 236 21.00 8.00 -6.29
C ASN A 236 20.97 7.85 -7.83
N MET A 237 19.84 7.46 -8.40
CA MET A 237 19.66 7.34 -9.84
C MET A 237 19.77 8.69 -10.54
N VAL A 238 20.08 8.66 -11.84
CA VAL A 238 20.20 9.86 -12.68
C VAL A 238 19.30 9.68 -13.91
N PRO A 239 18.34 10.60 -14.17
CA PRO A 239 17.98 11.76 -13.33
C PRO A 239 17.40 11.36 -11.98
N SER A 240 17.53 12.22 -10.98
CA SER A 240 16.98 11.99 -9.64
C SER A 240 15.45 12.00 -9.68
N GLN A 241 14.85 11.17 -8.82
CA GLN A 241 13.42 11.07 -8.64
C GLN A 241 12.80 12.43 -8.29
N LEU A 242 13.55 13.27 -7.57
CA LEU A 242 13.13 14.59 -7.11
C LEU A 242 13.56 15.73 -8.03
N ASP A 243 14.22 15.44 -9.15
CA ASP A 243 14.61 16.47 -10.10
C ASP A 243 13.36 17.19 -10.65
N HIS A 244 13.48 18.52 -10.75
CA HIS A 244 12.51 19.38 -11.40
C HIS A 244 12.80 19.45 -12.90
N TYR A 245 11.75 19.63 -13.69
CA TYR A 245 11.89 19.79 -15.14
C TYR A 245 10.74 20.62 -15.69
N THR A 246 10.91 21.14 -16.90
CA THR A 246 9.87 21.90 -17.61
C THR A 246 9.42 21.16 -18.87
N ARG A 247 8.17 21.38 -19.26
CA ARG A 247 7.61 20.87 -20.52
C ARG A 247 6.51 21.79 -21.03
N LYS A 248 6.17 21.68 -22.31
CA LYS A 248 5.03 22.41 -22.89
C LYS A 248 3.71 22.02 -22.21
N CYS A 249 2.83 22.99 -21.99
CA CYS A 249 1.45 22.74 -21.61
C CYS A 249 0.67 22.16 -22.81
N TYR A 250 -0.07 21.08 -22.58
CA TYR A 250 -0.88 20.41 -23.62
C TYR A 250 -2.38 20.63 -23.44
N ARG A 251 -2.81 21.54 -22.56
CA ARG A 251 -4.22 21.91 -22.46
C ARG A 251 -4.63 22.77 -23.65
N ASP A 252 -5.86 22.55 -24.13
CA ASP A 252 -6.40 23.27 -25.27
C ASP A 252 -6.36 24.79 -25.04
N GLY A 253 -5.82 25.51 -26.02
CA GLY A 253 -5.67 26.97 -25.96
C GLY A 253 -4.59 27.49 -25.01
N CYS A 254 -3.69 26.62 -24.53
CA CYS A 254 -2.54 27.03 -23.72
C CYS A 254 -1.22 26.87 -24.50
N ASP A 255 -0.45 27.96 -24.56
CA ASP A 255 0.92 28.04 -25.08
C ASP A 255 1.99 28.08 -23.98
N GLY A 256 1.57 27.93 -22.72
CA GLY A 256 2.43 28.04 -21.55
C GLY A 256 3.39 26.87 -21.34
N THR A 257 4.27 27.03 -20.35
CA THR A 257 5.20 26.03 -19.86
C THR A 257 4.74 25.50 -18.51
N ILE A 258 4.73 24.18 -18.35
CA ILE A 258 4.55 23.51 -17.07
C ILE A 258 5.90 23.27 -16.44
N THR A 259 6.10 23.82 -15.25
CA THR A 259 7.17 23.44 -14.33
C THR A 259 6.69 22.31 -13.44
N VAL A 260 7.44 21.21 -13.43
CA VAL A 260 7.18 20.07 -12.57
C VAL A 260 8.17 20.11 -11.40
N THR A 261 7.64 20.25 -10.19
CA THR A 261 8.40 20.14 -8.93
C THR A 261 7.90 18.95 -8.13
N LYS A 262 8.74 18.44 -7.23
CA LYS A 262 8.42 17.27 -6.41
C LYS A 262 8.89 17.49 -4.99
N GLU A 263 8.07 17.06 -4.04
CA GLU A 263 8.35 17.12 -2.61
C GLU A 263 8.17 15.75 -2.00
N LEU A 264 9.02 15.41 -1.03
CA LEU A 264 8.93 14.15 -0.31
C LEU A 264 7.76 14.19 0.69
N GLY A 265 7.10 13.05 0.80
CA GLY A 265 6.15 12.76 1.89
C GLY A 265 6.86 12.41 3.20
N GLN A 266 6.07 11.96 4.17
CA GLN A 266 6.52 11.63 5.52
C GLN A 266 6.92 10.15 5.70
N HIS A 267 6.83 9.35 4.64
CA HIS A 267 7.41 8.01 4.55
C HIS A 267 7.82 7.73 3.11
N LEU A 268 8.54 6.62 2.89
CA LEU A 268 8.90 6.13 1.57
C LEU A 268 8.49 4.66 1.47
N PHE A 269 7.68 4.33 0.47
CA PHE A 269 7.44 2.95 0.08
C PHE A 269 8.29 2.61 -1.14
N ILE A 270 9.28 1.75 -0.96
CA ILE A 270 10.17 1.31 -2.05
C ILE A 270 9.73 -0.10 -2.44
N GLU A 271 9.17 -0.23 -3.65
CA GLU A 271 8.91 -1.56 -4.22
C GLU A 271 10.21 -2.14 -4.77
N ILE A 272 10.47 -3.39 -4.38
CA ILE A 272 11.64 -4.14 -4.83
C ILE A 272 11.13 -5.41 -5.47
N ASN A 273 10.85 -5.31 -6.77
CA ASN A 273 10.44 -6.42 -7.59
C ASN A 273 11.62 -6.85 -8.47
N ILE A 274 12.58 -7.56 -7.88
CA ILE A 274 13.78 -7.98 -8.59
C ILE A 274 13.51 -9.32 -9.26
N ASP A 275 13.47 -9.30 -10.59
CA ASP A 275 13.44 -10.50 -11.39
C ASP A 275 14.76 -11.29 -11.23
N THR A 276 14.67 -12.46 -10.61
CA THR A 276 15.80 -13.37 -10.39
C THR A 276 15.79 -14.58 -11.33
N PHE A 277 14.92 -14.61 -12.35
CA PHE A 277 14.73 -15.78 -13.22
C PHE A 277 16.03 -16.29 -13.86
N ASN A 278 17.03 -15.44 -14.06
CA ASN A 278 18.32 -15.79 -14.66
C ASN A 278 19.45 -16.04 -13.64
N GLN A 279 19.20 -15.90 -12.33
CA GLN A 279 20.22 -16.14 -11.30
C GLN A 279 20.02 -17.52 -10.67
N LEU A 280 21.05 -18.37 -10.78
CA LEU A 280 21.07 -19.71 -10.17
C LEU A 280 20.97 -19.65 -8.63
N GLU A 281 21.33 -18.52 -8.03
CA GLU A 281 21.17 -18.24 -6.62
C GLU A 281 20.14 -17.12 -6.45
N GLY A 282 19.04 -17.40 -5.74
CA GLY A 282 18.08 -16.35 -5.39
C GLY A 282 18.76 -15.23 -4.59
N LEU A 283 18.25 -14.00 -4.72
CA LEU A 283 18.75 -12.86 -3.97
C LEU A 283 18.70 -13.14 -2.46
N LYS A 284 19.87 -13.24 -1.85
CA LYS A 284 20.01 -13.28 -0.41
C LYS A 284 20.03 -11.84 0.10
N CYS A 285 18.97 -11.46 0.81
CA CYS A 285 18.92 -10.22 1.58
C CYS A 285 19.15 -10.58 3.05
N LEU A 286 20.26 -10.14 3.61
CA LEU A 286 20.39 -10.11 5.07
C LEU A 286 19.75 -8.82 5.58
N ILE A 287 19.08 -8.87 6.72
CA ILE A 287 18.56 -7.64 7.38
C ILE A 287 19.68 -6.62 7.59
N THR A 288 20.91 -7.08 7.81
CA THR A 288 22.11 -6.25 7.94
C THR A 288 22.54 -5.54 6.65
N ASP A 289 22.04 -5.98 5.50
CA ASP A 289 22.33 -5.34 4.20
C ASP A 289 21.46 -4.11 3.96
N ILE A 290 20.35 -3.97 4.70
CA ILE A 290 19.46 -2.80 4.60
C ILE A 290 20.11 -1.66 5.39
N PRO A 291 20.44 -0.52 4.75
CA PRO A 291 21.07 0.60 5.43
C PRO A 291 20.12 1.20 6.47
N GLU A 292 20.67 1.61 7.61
CA GLU A 292 19.90 2.27 8.68
C GLU A 292 19.50 3.70 8.33
N ASN A 293 20.22 4.33 7.39
CA ASN A 293 19.94 5.67 6.94
C ASN A 293 20.09 5.71 5.42
N ILE A 294 19.14 6.38 4.75
CA ILE A 294 19.18 6.65 3.32
C ILE A 294 19.09 8.17 3.10
N GLN A 295 19.85 8.66 2.13
CA GLN A 295 19.82 10.05 1.70
C GLN A 295 19.04 10.15 0.39
N VAL A 296 18.02 11.01 0.36
CA VAL A 296 17.08 11.11 -0.77
C VAL A 296 17.25 12.43 -1.53
N ASN A 297 17.95 13.40 -0.94
CA ASN A 297 18.28 14.66 -1.59
C ASN A 297 19.78 14.70 -1.89
N LYS A 298 20.15 15.05 -3.12
CA LYS A 298 21.49 15.56 -3.39
C LYS A 298 21.60 16.88 -2.62
N THR A 299 22.50 16.92 -1.64
CA THR A 299 22.98 18.20 -1.18
C THR A 299 23.81 18.72 -2.35
N ASP A 300 23.38 19.80 -2.98
CA ASP A 300 24.27 20.56 -3.84
C ASP A 300 25.44 21.00 -2.95
N VAL A 301 26.55 20.27 -3.05
CA VAL A 301 27.84 20.62 -2.43
C VAL A 301 28.60 21.47 -3.43
#